data_AF-A0A944SWN8-F1
#
_entry.id   AF-A0A944SWN8-F1
#
_cell.length_a   1.000
_cell.length_b   1.000
_cell.length_c   1.000
_cell.angle_alpha   90.00
_cell.angle_beta   90.00
_cell.angle_gamma   90.00
#
_symmetry.space_group_name_H-M   'P 1'
#
loop_
_entity.id
_entity.type
_entity.pdbx_description
1 polymer ?
#
loop_
_entity_poly.entity_id
_entity_poly.type
_entity_poly.pdbx_seq_one_letter_code
_entity_poly.pdbx_strand_id
1 'polypeptide(L)'
;FVGLVGQETELIKKIDHRYSSAKSIYDLNILEKLVKRSLKIFPESDKLYWRLGRIYFKLGNKLETESEKTHYFSLCMVQTKKTIEINSQSANGYFFNGLCNGTLGQVKGIWSSLETIKPFKEDMESSISIDPSVEEGGPHRALGNLYLKLPYILGGDLKRSIIHFQRAIQLGPKFGENYLGLAEAYIESRDFMLAKDILYILLDLDLSSQNEESVLGWKTDAMKLLKIIKSQ
;
A
#
# COMPACT_ATOMS: atom_id res chain seq x y z
N PHE A 1 3.45 16.07 31.61
CA PHE A 1 3.89 15.13 30.56
C PHE A 1 2.88 14.03 30.26
N VAL A 2 2.26 13.37 31.25
CA VAL A 2 1.22 12.32 31.02
C VAL A 2 0.01 12.81 30.20
N GLY A 3 -0.40 14.08 30.35
CA GLY A 3 -1.54 14.65 29.61
C GLY A 3 -1.32 14.85 28.10
N LEU A 4 -0.10 15.17 27.66
CA LEU A 4 0.19 15.48 26.24
C LEU A 4 0.22 14.21 25.37
N VAL A 5 0.79 13.12 25.88
CA VAL A 5 0.81 11.82 25.19
C VAL A 5 -0.60 11.25 25.05
N GLY A 6 -1.45 11.43 26.07
CA GLY A 6 -2.86 11.06 26.01
C GLY A 6 -3.63 11.86 24.95
N GLN A 7 -3.38 13.16 24.86
CA GLN A 7 -3.98 14.03 23.84
C GLN A 7 -3.56 13.63 22.42
N GLU A 8 -2.28 13.33 22.20
CA GLU A 8 -1.77 12.87 20.91
C GLU A 8 -2.44 11.55 20.50
N THR A 9 -2.56 10.61 21.44
CA THR A 9 -3.16 9.30 21.19
C THR A 9 -4.62 9.40 20.76
N GLU A 10 -5.43 10.22 21.45
CA GLU A 10 -6.84 10.43 21.08
C GLU A 10 -6.99 11.18 19.75
N LEU A 11 -6.13 12.15 19.50
CA LEU A 11 -6.06 12.83 18.21
C LEU A 11 -5.75 11.86 17.07
N ILE A 12 -4.77 10.96 17.26
CA ILE A 12 -4.40 9.94 16.27
C ILE A 12 -5.59 9.03 15.95
N LYS A 13 -6.30 8.53 16.96
CA LYS A 13 -7.52 7.72 16.74
C LYS A 13 -8.56 8.45 15.89
N LYS A 14 -8.75 9.76 16.16
CA LYS A 14 -9.66 10.61 15.38
C LYS A 14 -9.20 10.79 13.94
N ILE A 15 -7.89 10.93 13.70
CA ILE A 15 -7.32 11.03 12.35
C ILE A 15 -7.55 9.72 11.59
N ASP A 16 -7.27 8.57 12.20
CA ASP A 16 -7.42 7.27 11.56
C ASP A 16 -8.89 6.97 11.22
N HIS A 17 -9.80 7.24 12.16
CA HIS A 17 -11.24 7.09 11.91
C HIS A 17 -11.74 7.99 10.76
N ARG A 18 -11.26 9.24 10.70
CA ARG A 18 -11.62 10.13 9.59
C ARG A 18 -11.02 9.66 8.28
N TYR A 19 -9.79 9.16 8.29
CA TYR A 19 -9.11 8.63 7.12
C TYR A 19 -9.85 7.42 6.53
N SER A 20 -10.32 6.49 7.36
CA SER A 20 -11.11 5.33 6.90
C SER A 20 -12.44 5.74 6.26
N SER A 21 -13.03 6.86 6.68
CA SER A 21 -14.26 7.42 6.09
C SER A 21 -14.05 8.35 4.90
N ALA A 22 -12.80 8.72 4.58
CA ALA A 22 -12.50 9.72 3.56
C ALA A 22 -12.69 9.16 2.13
N LYS A 23 -13.64 9.73 1.38
CA LYS A 23 -14.02 9.29 0.03
C LYS A 23 -13.49 10.22 -1.06
N SER A 24 -13.34 11.51 -0.75
CA SER A 24 -13.00 12.55 -1.72
C SER A 24 -11.64 13.20 -1.49
N ILE A 25 -11.14 13.92 -2.50
CA ILE A 25 -9.97 14.81 -2.37
C ILE A 25 -10.23 15.88 -1.30
N TYR A 26 -11.47 16.38 -1.21
CA TYR A 26 -11.86 17.37 -0.21
C TYR A 26 -11.70 16.84 1.23
N ASP A 27 -12.12 15.61 1.50
CA ASP A 27 -11.96 14.97 2.82
C ASP A 27 -10.47 14.83 3.20
N LEU A 28 -9.64 14.44 2.23
CA LEU A 28 -8.20 14.30 2.41
C LEU A 28 -7.51 15.63 2.67
N ASN A 29 -7.94 16.71 2.01
CA ASN A 29 -7.42 18.06 2.26
C ASN A 29 -7.80 18.59 3.66
N ILE A 30 -8.98 18.23 4.19
CA ILE A 30 -9.35 18.55 5.58
C ILE A 30 -8.44 17.78 6.55
N LEU A 31 -8.22 16.50 6.29
CA LEU A 31 -7.32 15.65 7.08
C LEU A 31 -5.88 16.18 7.06
N GLU A 32 -5.36 16.55 5.89
CA GLU A 32 -4.04 17.15 5.75
C GLU A 32 -3.88 18.40 6.63
N LYS A 33 -4.85 19.32 6.60
CA LYS A 33 -4.85 20.53 7.45
C LYS A 33 -4.88 20.18 8.94
N LEU A 34 -5.65 19.16 9.34
CA LEU A 34 -5.71 18.70 10.72
C LEU A 34 -4.35 18.14 11.18
N VAL A 35 -3.73 17.26 10.39
CA VAL A 35 -2.43 16.67 10.72
C VAL A 35 -1.34 17.75 10.75
N LYS A 36 -1.31 18.68 9.80
CA LYS A 36 -0.37 19.81 9.80
C LYS A 36 -0.50 20.70 11.03
N ARG A 37 -1.71 20.99 11.51
CA ARG A 37 -1.93 21.75 12.75
C ARG A 37 -1.44 20.96 13.97
N SER A 38 -1.65 19.64 13.95
CA SER A 38 -1.22 18.75 15.02
C SER A 38 0.29 18.66 15.14
N LEU A 39 1.02 18.62 14.02
CA LEU A 39 2.48 18.65 13.98
C LEU A 39 3.08 19.94 14.55
N LYS A 40 2.32 21.06 14.62
CA LYS A 40 2.78 22.26 15.35
C LYS A 40 2.80 22.06 16.86
N ILE A 41 2.00 21.13 17.37
CA ILE A 41 1.90 20.79 18.79
C ILE A 41 2.84 19.62 19.11
N PHE A 42 2.94 18.66 18.21
CA PHE A 42 3.74 17.44 18.33
C PHE A 42 4.77 17.35 17.17
N PRO A 43 5.81 18.21 17.16
CA PRO A 43 6.74 18.32 16.03
C PRO A 43 7.64 17.09 15.83
N GLU A 44 7.82 16.24 16.85
CA GLU A 44 8.62 15.01 16.77
C GLU A 44 7.74 13.74 16.74
N SER A 45 6.48 13.86 16.31
CA SER A 45 5.57 12.72 16.22
C SER A 45 5.76 11.97 14.90
N ASP A 46 6.55 10.89 14.92
CA ASP A 46 6.66 9.93 13.81
C ASP A 46 5.27 9.45 13.35
N LYS A 47 4.38 9.21 14.32
CA LYS A 47 2.99 8.77 14.10
C LYS A 47 2.18 9.73 13.25
N LEU A 48 2.35 11.04 13.43
CA LEU A 48 1.65 12.03 12.62
C LEU A 48 2.31 12.19 11.24
N TYR A 49 3.64 12.10 11.16
CA TYR A 49 4.36 12.20 9.89
C TYR A 49 4.00 11.09 8.91
N TRP A 50 3.99 9.82 9.32
CA TRP A 50 3.66 8.75 8.36
C TRP A 50 2.20 8.82 7.92
N ARG A 51 1.29 9.27 8.80
CA ARG A 51 -0.12 9.50 8.44
C ARG A 51 -0.27 10.62 7.41
N LEU A 52 0.53 11.69 7.53
CA LEU A 52 0.57 12.74 6.51
C LEU A 52 1.11 12.18 5.19
N GLY A 53 2.16 11.36 5.23
CA GLY A 53 2.67 10.63 4.07
C GLY A 53 1.59 9.78 3.40
N ARG A 54 0.84 8.98 4.17
CA ARG A 54 -0.29 8.17 3.69
C ARG A 54 -1.38 9.01 3.03
N ILE A 55 -1.72 10.16 3.62
CA ILE A 55 -2.70 11.09 3.03
C ILE A 55 -2.19 11.60 1.67
N TYR A 56 -0.91 11.99 1.58
CA TYR A 56 -0.31 12.42 0.31
C TYR A 56 -0.25 11.32 -0.73
N PHE A 57 0.06 10.09 -0.34
CA PHE A 57 -0.01 8.94 -1.24
C PHE A 57 -1.43 8.76 -1.81
N LYS A 58 -2.47 8.81 -0.95
CA LYS A 58 -3.87 8.68 -1.38
C LYS A 58 -4.33 9.86 -2.25
N LEU A 59 -3.86 11.08 -1.98
CA LEU A 59 -4.09 12.24 -2.84
C LEU A 59 -3.46 12.05 -4.22
N GLY A 60 -2.18 11.66 -4.29
CA GLY A 60 -1.48 11.38 -5.54
C GLY A 60 -2.20 10.34 -6.40
N ASN A 61 -2.71 9.26 -5.80
CA ASN A 61 -3.46 8.22 -6.51
C ASN A 61 -4.84 8.66 -7.04
N LYS A 62 -5.43 9.73 -6.49
CA LYS A 62 -6.73 10.26 -6.94
C LYS A 62 -6.62 11.32 -8.03
N LEU A 63 -5.41 11.82 -8.31
CA LEU A 63 -5.17 12.90 -9.27
C LEU A 63 -4.83 12.33 -10.63
N GLU A 64 -5.06 13.11 -11.68
CA GLU A 64 -4.88 12.64 -13.07
C GLU A 64 -3.53 13.08 -13.64
N THR A 65 -3.16 14.34 -13.42
CA THR A 65 -2.00 14.94 -14.07
C THR A 65 -0.68 14.47 -13.45
N GLU A 66 0.33 14.28 -14.30
CA GLU A 66 1.68 13.87 -13.85
C GLU A 66 2.32 14.88 -12.90
N SER A 67 2.09 16.18 -13.11
CA SER A 67 2.61 17.25 -12.26
C SER A 67 2.06 17.16 -10.84
N GLU A 68 0.75 16.99 -10.70
CA GLU A 68 0.10 16.86 -9.40
C GLU A 68 0.50 15.55 -8.69
N LYS A 69 0.54 14.43 -9.42
CA LYS A 69 1.06 13.15 -8.90
C LYS A 69 2.48 13.31 -8.38
N THR A 70 3.36 13.91 -9.18
CA THR A 70 4.76 14.16 -8.81
C THR A 70 4.85 15.00 -7.54
N HIS A 71 4.04 16.06 -7.44
CA HIS A 71 4.00 16.91 -6.25
C HIS A 71 3.65 16.11 -4.99
N TYR A 72 2.54 15.36 -5.01
CA TYR A 72 2.07 14.63 -3.83
C TYR A 72 2.93 13.43 -3.46
N PHE A 73 3.45 12.67 -4.42
CA PHE A 73 4.39 11.58 -4.11
C PHE A 73 5.73 12.10 -3.58
N SER A 74 6.18 13.27 -4.05
CA SER A 74 7.36 13.94 -3.47
C SER A 74 7.10 14.39 -2.03
N LEU A 75 5.95 15.01 -1.76
CA LEU A 75 5.56 15.38 -0.40
C LEU A 75 5.44 14.15 0.51
N CYS A 76 4.84 13.07 0.03
CA CYS A 76 4.76 11.82 0.76
C CYS A 76 6.15 11.33 1.18
N MET A 77 7.07 11.22 0.21
CA MET A 77 8.43 10.74 0.46
C MET A 77 9.16 11.62 1.49
N VAL A 78 8.96 12.94 1.47
CA VAL A 78 9.55 13.84 2.48
C VAL A 78 9.02 13.52 3.88
N GLN A 79 7.71 13.30 4.05
CA GLN A 79 7.13 13.02 5.37
C GLN A 79 7.52 11.62 5.88
N THR A 80 7.60 10.63 5.01
CA THR A 80 7.95 9.26 5.39
C THR A 80 9.44 9.13 5.72
N LYS A 81 10.33 9.84 5.00
CA LYS A 81 11.74 9.97 5.40
C LYS A 81 11.88 10.59 6.77
N LYS A 82 11.17 11.69 7.03
CA LYS A 82 11.17 12.33 8.36
C LYS A 82 10.65 11.39 9.46
N THR A 83 9.68 10.54 9.15
CA THR A 83 9.20 9.48 10.07
C THR A 83 10.35 8.53 10.43
N ILE A 84 11.08 8.04 9.44
CA ILE A 84 12.17 7.07 9.64
C ILE A 84 13.34 7.71 10.40
N GLU A 85 13.62 8.99 10.15
CA GLU A 85 14.63 9.77 10.89
C GLU A 85 14.28 9.90 12.38
N ILE A 86 13.01 10.15 12.71
CA ILE A 86 12.54 10.25 14.10
C ILE A 86 12.50 8.86 14.74
N ASN A 87 12.00 7.87 14.01
CA ASN A 87 11.81 6.51 14.50
C ASN A 87 12.15 5.47 13.42
N SER A 88 13.36 4.93 13.51
CA SER A 88 13.85 3.86 12.62
C SER A 88 13.15 2.51 12.85
N GLN A 89 12.23 2.41 13.80
CA GLN A 89 11.37 1.24 14.03
C GLN A 89 9.94 1.49 13.56
N SER A 90 9.72 2.41 12.62
CA SER A 90 8.40 2.69 12.05
C SER A 90 8.13 1.86 10.78
N ALA A 91 7.44 0.73 10.93
CA ALA A 91 7.07 -0.12 9.80
C ALA A 91 6.21 0.62 8.75
N ASN A 92 5.29 1.48 9.21
CA ASN A 92 4.48 2.35 8.34
C ASN A 92 5.34 3.41 7.63
N GLY A 93 6.36 3.95 8.30
CA GLY A 93 7.30 4.89 7.71
C GLY A 93 8.00 4.29 6.49
N TYR A 94 8.59 3.11 6.65
CA TYR A 94 9.21 2.38 5.54
C TYR A 94 8.20 2.00 4.45
N PHE A 95 7.05 1.44 4.81
CA PHE A 95 6.02 1.04 3.84
C PHE A 95 5.61 2.21 2.92
N PHE A 96 5.20 3.34 3.50
CA PHE A 96 4.78 4.49 2.68
C PHE A 96 5.96 5.17 1.97
N ASN A 97 7.17 5.13 2.52
CA ASN A 97 8.36 5.63 1.83
C ASN A 97 8.60 4.85 0.53
N GLY A 98 8.60 3.53 0.61
CA GLY A 98 8.79 2.66 -0.55
C GLY A 98 7.68 2.86 -1.58
N LEU A 99 6.41 2.86 -1.16
CA LEU A 99 5.29 3.12 -2.08
C LEU A 99 5.41 4.45 -2.82
N CYS A 100 5.70 5.54 -2.09
CA CYS A 100 5.78 6.86 -2.70
C CYS A 100 6.99 7.03 -3.60
N ASN A 101 8.15 6.49 -3.22
CA ASN A 101 9.34 6.46 -4.08
C ASN A 101 9.07 5.64 -5.35
N GLY A 102 8.45 4.48 -5.20
CA GLY A 102 8.13 3.59 -6.31
C GLY A 102 7.15 4.18 -7.31
N THR A 103 6.02 4.72 -6.83
CA THR A 103 5.03 5.35 -7.69
C THR A 103 5.57 6.65 -8.31
N LEU A 104 6.42 7.40 -7.60
CA LEU A 104 7.12 8.54 -8.20
C LEU A 104 8.04 8.11 -9.35
N GLY A 105 8.76 7.00 -9.19
CA GLY A 105 9.57 6.41 -10.25
C GLY A 105 8.73 5.97 -11.45
N GLN A 106 7.54 5.41 -11.23
CA GLN A 106 6.59 5.07 -12.30
C GLN A 106 6.11 6.30 -13.04
N VAL A 107 5.67 7.35 -12.33
CA VAL A 107 5.22 8.62 -12.94
C VAL A 107 6.32 9.28 -13.76
N LYS A 108 7.58 9.16 -13.33
CA LYS A 108 8.75 9.71 -14.04
C LYS A 108 9.32 8.79 -15.12
N GLY A 109 8.73 7.61 -15.36
CA GLY A 109 9.23 6.65 -16.34
C GLY A 109 10.55 5.95 -15.97
N ILE A 110 10.96 6.00 -14.71
CA ILE A 110 12.22 5.43 -14.20
C ILE A 110 12.01 4.24 -13.26
N TRP A 111 10.81 3.66 -13.21
CA TRP A 111 10.50 2.53 -12.31
C TRP A 111 11.48 1.37 -12.46
N SER A 112 11.89 1.04 -13.69
CA SER A 112 12.82 -0.06 -13.97
C SER A 112 14.28 0.27 -13.62
N SER A 113 14.58 1.46 -13.09
CA SER A 113 15.94 1.82 -12.67
C SER A 113 16.30 1.13 -11.35
N LEU A 114 17.57 0.74 -11.20
CA LEU A 114 18.07 0.19 -9.93
C LEU A 114 17.94 1.20 -8.78
N GLU A 115 18.02 2.50 -9.09
CA GLU A 115 17.82 3.59 -8.13
C GLU A 115 16.38 3.66 -7.58
N THR A 116 15.40 3.07 -8.29
CA THR A 116 14.01 2.96 -7.81
C THR A 116 13.75 1.59 -7.19
N ILE A 117 14.11 0.50 -7.89
CA ILE A 117 13.80 -0.87 -7.48
C ILE A 117 14.48 -1.21 -6.14
N LYS A 118 15.77 -0.87 -5.99
CA LYS A 118 16.53 -1.27 -4.80
C LYS A 118 15.99 -0.60 -3.53
N PRO A 119 15.82 0.74 -3.46
CA PRO A 119 15.26 1.38 -2.27
C PRO A 119 13.81 0.94 -1.99
N PHE A 120 12.99 0.76 -3.04
CA PHE A 120 11.63 0.23 -2.86
C PHE A 120 11.65 -1.13 -2.16
N LYS A 121 12.51 -2.04 -2.62
CA LYS A 121 12.63 -3.37 -2.05
C LYS A 121 13.13 -3.33 -0.60
N GLU A 122 14.18 -2.56 -0.33
CA GLU A 122 14.77 -2.39 1.01
C GLU A 122 13.75 -1.82 2.01
N ASP A 123 12.93 -0.86 1.58
CA ASP A 123 11.85 -0.31 2.39
C ASP A 123 10.78 -1.36 2.73
N MET A 124 10.36 -2.18 1.75
CA MET A 124 9.39 -3.24 2.01
C MET A 124 9.96 -4.33 2.93
N GLU A 125 11.22 -4.74 2.73
CA GLU A 125 11.91 -5.71 3.60
C GLU A 125 12.07 -5.17 5.03
N SER A 126 12.40 -3.89 5.18
CA SER A 126 12.47 -3.22 6.50
C SER A 126 11.11 -3.18 7.18
N SER A 127 10.05 -2.84 6.43
CA SER A 127 8.68 -2.84 6.94
C SER A 127 8.27 -4.24 7.42
N ILE A 128 8.53 -5.30 6.63
CA ILE A 128 8.26 -6.70 7.00
C ILE A 128 9.00 -7.10 8.27
N SER A 129 10.27 -6.70 8.41
CA SER A 129 11.08 -7.04 9.58
C SER A 129 10.56 -6.41 10.87
N ILE A 130 9.92 -5.23 10.79
CA ILE A 130 9.41 -4.51 11.95
C ILE A 130 7.98 -4.95 12.26
N ASP A 131 7.09 -4.89 11.27
CA ASP A 131 5.70 -5.33 11.37
C ASP A 131 5.19 -5.76 9.99
N PRO A 132 5.07 -7.08 9.72
CA PRO A 132 4.60 -7.56 8.44
C PRO A 132 3.11 -7.30 8.20
N SER A 133 2.33 -7.01 9.25
CA SER A 133 0.87 -6.87 9.16
C SER A 133 0.39 -5.50 8.66
N VAL A 134 1.31 -4.54 8.50
CA VAL A 134 1.02 -3.18 7.98
C VAL A 134 0.11 -3.25 6.76
N GLU A 135 -1.01 -2.53 6.81
CA GLU A 135 -1.98 -2.39 5.72
C GLU A 135 -2.35 -3.76 5.12
N GLU A 136 -2.71 -4.68 6.02
CA GLU A 136 -3.24 -6.02 5.74
C GLU A 136 -2.27 -6.87 4.90
N GLY A 137 -1.00 -6.86 5.30
CA GLY A 137 0.08 -7.53 4.56
C GLY A 137 0.60 -6.73 3.36
N GLY A 138 0.43 -5.40 3.38
CA GLY A 138 0.83 -4.47 2.36
C GLY A 138 2.28 -4.62 1.88
N PRO A 139 3.29 -4.72 2.78
CA PRO A 139 4.67 -4.91 2.36
C PRO A 139 4.91 -6.19 1.54
N HIS A 140 4.26 -7.30 1.93
CA HIS A 140 4.30 -8.53 1.15
C HIS A 140 3.58 -8.36 -0.19
N ARG A 141 2.39 -7.73 -0.22
CA ARG A 141 1.66 -7.42 -1.45
C ARG A 141 2.49 -6.57 -2.42
N ALA A 142 3.25 -5.61 -1.90
CA ALA A 142 4.13 -4.73 -2.68
C ALA A 142 5.31 -5.50 -3.29
N LEU A 143 5.98 -6.38 -2.53
CA LEU A 143 7.05 -7.25 -3.06
C LEU A 143 6.51 -8.29 -4.05
N GLY A 144 5.32 -8.85 -3.79
CA GLY A 144 4.65 -9.75 -4.75
C GLY A 144 4.48 -9.08 -6.11
N ASN A 145 3.93 -7.85 -6.10
CA ASN A 145 3.81 -7.03 -7.31
C ASN A 145 5.15 -6.73 -7.99
N LEU A 146 6.20 -6.42 -7.22
CA LEU A 146 7.54 -6.16 -7.77
C LEU A 146 8.06 -7.39 -8.53
N TYR A 147 8.02 -8.55 -7.88
CA TYR A 147 8.51 -9.80 -8.47
C TYR A 147 7.67 -10.30 -9.64
N LEU A 148 6.37 -10.00 -9.66
CA LEU A 148 5.46 -10.33 -10.75
C LEU A 148 5.72 -9.47 -11.99
N LYS A 149 5.92 -8.16 -11.82
CA LYS A 149 5.91 -7.18 -12.92
C LYS A 149 7.28 -6.94 -13.55
N LEU A 150 8.37 -7.23 -12.84
CA LEU A 150 9.70 -7.04 -13.39
C LEU A 150 10.04 -8.15 -14.40
N PRO A 151 10.74 -7.83 -15.50
CA PRO A 151 11.41 -8.85 -16.31
C PRO A 151 12.38 -9.68 -15.47
N TYR A 152 12.56 -10.96 -15.82
CA TYR A 152 13.49 -11.86 -15.13
C TYR A 152 14.92 -11.29 -15.02
N ILE A 153 15.40 -10.65 -16.10
CA ILE A 153 16.72 -10.00 -16.13
C ILE A 153 16.88 -8.83 -15.15
N LEU A 154 15.77 -8.24 -14.69
CA LEU A 154 15.73 -7.15 -13.70
C LEU A 154 15.35 -7.67 -12.30
N GLY A 155 15.31 -8.99 -12.10
CA GLY A 155 15.00 -9.61 -10.81
C GLY A 155 13.54 -10.00 -10.63
N GLY A 156 12.74 -10.05 -11.69
CA GLY A 156 11.43 -10.70 -11.68
C GLY A 156 11.54 -12.18 -11.30
N ASP A 157 10.63 -12.65 -10.45
CA ASP A 157 10.65 -14.03 -9.91
C ASP A 157 9.23 -14.46 -9.52
N LEU A 158 8.57 -15.21 -10.41
CA LEU A 158 7.19 -15.66 -10.20
C LEU A 158 7.02 -16.50 -8.93
N LYS A 159 8.03 -17.31 -8.57
CA LYS A 159 7.96 -18.15 -7.35
C LYS A 159 7.97 -17.28 -6.10
N ARG A 160 8.83 -16.26 -6.05
CA ARG A 160 8.82 -15.29 -4.95
C ARG A 160 7.54 -14.49 -4.91
N SER A 161 7.02 -14.07 -6.07
CA SER A 161 5.74 -13.38 -6.16
C SER A 161 4.61 -14.16 -5.47
N ILE A 162 4.45 -15.43 -5.83
CA ILE A 162 3.46 -16.35 -5.23
C ILE A 162 3.64 -16.44 -3.70
N ILE A 163 4.87 -16.65 -3.22
CA ILE A 163 5.16 -16.74 -1.77
C ILE A 163 4.76 -15.46 -1.04
N HIS A 164 5.08 -14.29 -1.62
CA HIS A 164 4.73 -13.00 -1.02
C HIS A 164 3.21 -12.79 -0.98
N PHE A 165 2.48 -13.08 -2.05
CA PHE A 165 1.01 -12.96 -2.03
C PHE A 165 0.34 -13.96 -1.08
N GLN A 166 0.82 -15.20 -1.00
CA GLN A 166 0.35 -16.17 0.01
C GLN A 166 0.54 -15.63 1.43
N ARG A 167 1.69 -14.99 1.71
CA ARG A 167 1.93 -14.37 3.01
C ARG A 167 1.04 -13.16 3.25
N ALA A 168 0.78 -12.35 2.22
CA ALA A 168 -0.15 -11.23 2.31
C ALA A 168 -1.57 -11.71 2.66
N ILE A 169 -2.05 -12.80 2.04
CA ILE A 169 -3.36 -13.42 2.39
C ILE A 169 -3.38 -13.88 3.85
N GLN A 170 -2.31 -14.47 4.37
CA GLN A 170 -2.26 -14.89 5.79
C GLN A 170 -2.39 -13.71 6.75
N LEU A 171 -1.83 -12.55 6.39
CA LEU A 171 -1.82 -11.34 7.22
C LEU A 171 -3.08 -10.49 7.03
N GLY A 172 -3.66 -10.52 5.84
CA GLY A 172 -4.86 -9.81 5.43
C GLY A 172 -5.85 -10.72 4.70
N PRO A 173 -6.48 -11.69 5.37
CA PRO A 173 -7.35 -12.69 4.74
C PRO A 173 -8.66 -12.11 4.23
N LYS A 174 -8.98 -10.86 4.59
CA LYS A 174 -10.14 -10.12 4.08
C LYS A 174 -9.76 -8.98 3.14
N PHE A 175 -8.53 -8.93 2.64
CA PHE A 175 -8.07 -7.87 1.74
C PHE A 175 -7.97 -8.42 0.31
N GLY A 176 -8.92 -8.04 -0.55
CA GLY A 176 -9.14 -8.72 -1.82
C GLY A 176 -7.98 -8.62 -2.81
N GLU A 177 -7.21 -7.53 -2.80
CA GLU A 177 -6.03 -7.38 -3.65
C GLU A 177 -4.97 -8.44 -3.38
N ASN A 178 -4.92 -9.01 -2.17
CA ASN A 178 -3.98 -10.10 -1.86
C ASN A 178 -4.33 -11.36 -2.68
N TYR A 179 -5.63 -11.64 -2.85
CA TYR A 179 -6.12 -12.77 -3.65
C TYR A 179 -5.98 -12.50 -5.15
N LEU A 180 -6.29 -11.27 -5.60
CA LEU A 180 -6.11 -10.89 -6.99
C LEU A 180 -4.65 -11.00 -7.43
N GLY A 181 -3.72 -10.48 -6.63
CA GLY A 181 -2.29 -10.59 -6.94
C GLY A 181 -1.79 -12.04 -6.98
N LEU A 182 -2.28 -12.91 -6.08
CA LEU A 182 -1.96 -14.35 -6.15
C LEU A 182 -2.53 -15.01 -7.41
N ALA A 183 -3.77 -14.68 -7.78
CA ALA A 183 -4.40 -15.21 -8.98
C ALA A 183 -3.66 -14.77 -10.25
N GLU A 184 -3.25 -13.49 -10.34
CA GLU A 184 -2.42 -12.98 -11.43
C GLU A 184 -1.08 -13.73 -11.50
N ALA A 185 -0.42 -13.94 -10.36
CA ALA A 185 0.84 -14.70 -10.31
C ALA A 185 0.67 -16.15 -10.79
N TYR A 186 -0.44 -16.82 -10.44
CA TYR A 186 -0.75 -18.16 -10.94
C TYR A 186 -1.11 -18.17 -12.44
N ILE A 187 -1.77 -17.12 -12.95
CA ILE A 187 -2.03 -17.00 -14.39
C ILE A 187 -0.71 -16.89 -15.16
N GLU A 188 0.21 -16.04 -14.70
CA GLU A 188 1.53 -15.87 -15.32
C GLU A 188 2.38 -17.14 -15.24
N SER A 189 2.26 -17.94 -14.17
CA SER A 189 2.91 -19.26 -14.08
C SER A 189 2.20 -20.37 -14.85
N ARG A 190 1.06 -20.06 -15.52
CA ARG A 190 0.16 -21.01 -16.20
C ARG A 190 -0.51 -22.04 -15.30
N ASP A 191 -0.53 -21.78 -13.99
CA ASP A 191 -1.23 -22.60 -12.99
C ASP A 191 -2.73 -22.22 -12.92
N PHE A 192 -3.42 -22.36 -14.05
CA PHE A 192 -4.80 -21.88 -14.23
C PHE A 192 -5.82 -22.49 -13.26
N MET A 193 -5.58 -23.71 -12.78
CA MET A 193 -6.43 -24.34 -11.76
C MET A 193 -6.31 -23.59 -10.43
N LEU A 194 -5.08 -23.35 -9.97
CA LEU A 194 -4.84 -22.60 -8.72
C LEU A 194 -5.34 -21.15 -8.83
N ALA A 195 -5.19 -20.52 -9.99
CA ALA A 195 -5.76 -19.20 -10.23
C ALA A 195 -7.28 -19.19 -10.08
N LYS A 196 -7.99 -20.14 -10.70
CA LYS A 196 -9.46 -20.28 -10.56
C LYS A 196 -9.86 -20.49 -9.10
N ASP A 197 -9.18 -21.39 -8.39
CA ASP A 197 -9.52 -21.70 -6.99
C ASP A 197 -9.42 -20.47 -6.09
N ILE A 198 -8.32 -19.70 -6.20
CA ILE A 198 -8.15 -18.46 -5.43
C ILE A 198 -9.18 -17.40 -5.78
N LEU A 199 -9.57 -17.29 -7.06
CA LEU A 199 -10.59 -16.33 -7.50
C LEU A 199 -11.98 -16.71 -6.98
N TYR A 200 -12.33 -18.00 -6.95
CA TYR A 200 -13.59 -18.45 -6.35
C TYR A 200 -13.61 -18.23 -4.84
N ILE A 201 -12.50 -18.49 -4.14
CA ILE A 201 -12.37 -18.15 -2.72
C ILE A 201 -12.69 -16.67 -2.49
N LEU A 202 -12.05 -15.76 -3.26
CA LEU A 202 -12.30 -14.32 -3.14
C LEU A 202 -13.78 -13.94 -3.35
N LEU A 203 -14.45 -14.56 -4.32
CA LEU A 203 -15.87 -14.28 -4.60
C LEU A 203 -16.80 -14.69 -3.45
N ASP A 204 -16.44 -15.77 -2.73
CA ASP A 204 -17.20 -16.35 -1.63
C ASP A 204 -16.87 -15.76 -0.25
N LEU A 205 -15.80 -14.96 -0.12
CA LEU A 205 -15.42 -14.34 1.16
C LEU A 205 -16.48 -13.38 1.71
N ASP A 206 -16.68 -13.44 3.03
CA ASP A 206 -17.36 -12.39 3.79
C ASP A 206 -16.44 -11.18 4.01
N LEU A 207 -16.66 -10.16 3.18
CA LEU A 207 -15.91 -8.91 3.14
C LEU A 207 -16.73 -7.74 3.73
N SER A 208 -17.71 -8.01 4.58
CA SER A 208 -18.58 -6.98 5.20
C SER A 208 -17.83 -5.92 6.01
N SER A 209 -16.62 -6.23 6.49
CA SER A 209 -15.75 -5.29 7.21
C SER A 209 -14.97 -4.33 6.30
N GLN A 210 -14.95 -4.59 4.99
CA GLN A 210 -14.20 -3.81 4.01
C GLN A 210 -15.05 -2.71 3.38
N ASN A 211 -14.37 -1.76 2.73
CA ASN A 211 -15.05 -0.72 1.98
C ASN A 211 -15.83 -1.32 0.79
N GLU A 212 -17.12 -1.00 0.68
CA GLU A 212 -18.01 -1.53 -0.35
C GLU A 212 -17.53 -1.29 -1.78
N GLU A 213 -16.96 -0.11 -2.06
CA GLU A 213 -16.40 0.24 -3.38
C GLU A 213 -15.21 -0.65 -3.72
N SER A 214 -14.32 -0.86 -2.75
CA SER A 214 -13.17 -1.78 -2.90
C SER A 214 -13.63 -3.21 -3.13
N VAL A 215 -14.60 -3.70 -2.35
CA VAL A 215 -15.15 -5.06 -2.50
C VAL A 215 -15.76 -5.26 -3.89
N LEU A 216 -16.55 -4.30 -4.37
CA LEU A 216 -17.12 -4.34 -5.70
C LEU A 216 -16.02 -4.38 -6.78
N GLY A 217 -14.99 -3.56 -6.64
CA GLY A 217 -13.81 -3.56 -7.50
C GLY A 217 -13.15 -4.94 -7.55
N TRP A 218 -12.86 -5.54 -6.38
CA TRP A 218 -12.19 -6.83 -6.33
C TRP A 218 -13.00 -7.96 -6.94
N LYS A 219 -14.31 -8.02 -6.67
CA LYS A 219 -15.18 -9.03 -7.28
C LYS A 219 -15.29 -8.84 -8.79
N THR A 220 -15.32 -7.60 -9.26
CA THR A 220 -15.33 -7.29 -10.69
C THR A 220 -14.05 -7.77 -11.37
N ASP A 221 -12.89 -7.48 -10.79
CA ASP A 221 -11.60 -7.90 -11.35
C ASP A 221 -11.42 -9.41 -11.27
N ALA A 222 -11.89 -10.06 -10.21
CA ALA A 222 -11.90 -11.51 -10.11
C ALA A 222 -12.69 -12.17 -11.26
N MET A 223 -13.88 -11.63 -11.58
CA MET A 223 -14.68 -12.11 -12.71
C MET A 223 -14.00 -11.87 -14.06
N LYS A 224 -13.23 -10.77 -14.22
CA LYS A 224 -12.44 -10.54 -15.44
C LYS A 224 -11.33 -11.57 -15.58
N LEU A 225 -10.56 -11.83 -14.52
CA LEU A 225 -9.49 -12.84 -14.53
C LEU A 225 -10.05 -14.24 -14.83
N LEU A 226 -11.20 -14.61 -14.27
CA LEU A 226 -11.88 -15.87 -14.60
C LEU A 226 -12.24 -15.98 -16.09
N LYS A 227 -12.61 -14.88 -16.76
CA LYS A 227 -12.87 -14.86 -18.20
C LYS A 227 -11.58 -15.05 -19.00
N ILE A 228 -10.48 -14.43 -18.59
CA ILE A 228 -9.16 -14.60 -19.23
C ILE A 228 -8.72 -16.06 -19.15
N ILE A 229 -8.87 -16.71 -17.99
CA ILE A 229 -8.48 -18.11 -17.84
C ILE A 229 -9.33 -19.05 -18.73
N LYS A 230 -10.62 -18.73 -18.96
CA LYS A 230 -11.49 -19.53 -19.83
C LYS A 230 -11.08 -19.50 -21.31
N SER A 231 -10.30 -18.51 -21.72
CA SER A 231 -9.81 -18.39 -23.10
C SER A 231 -8.41 -18.98 -23.32
N GLN A 232 -7.81 -19.60 -22.30
CA GLN A 232 -6.52 -20.31 -22.36
C GLN A 232 -6.75 -21.81 -22.41
#